data_AF-A0A963TXK3-F1
#
_entry.id   AF-A0A963TXK3-F1
#
_cell.length_a   1.000
_cell.length_b   1.000
_cell.length_c   1.000
_cell.angle_alpha   90.00
_cell.angle_beta   90.00
_cell.angle_gamma   90.00
#
_symmetry.space_group_name_H-M   'P 1'
#
loop_
_entity.id
_entity.type
_entity.pdbx_description
1 polymer ?
#
loop_
_entity_poly.entity_id
_entity_poly.type
_entity_poly.pdbx_seq_one_letter_code
_entity_poly.pdbx_strand_id
1 'polypeptide(L)' 'MAAKPIDARAKEEALKALIRETVESAGGIAPGDIPHKVKERIKGHATGDLDVDAYIREAMKSRKRS' A
#
# COMPACT_ATOMS: atom_id res chain seq x y z
N MET A 1 -29.00 9.05 -5.54
CA MET A 1 -27.90 8.19 -6.05
C MET A 1 -27.33 7.44 -4.87
N ALA A 2 -27.63 6.14 -4.74
CA ALA A 2 -27.04 5.32 -3.69
C ALA A 2 -25.57 5.06 -4.06
N ALA A 3 -24.64 5.56 -3.25
CA ALA A 3 -23.25 5.16 -3.35
C ALA A 3 -23.20 3.64 -3.17
N LYS A 4 -22.90 2.91 -4.25
CA LYS A 4 -22.69 1.46 -4.21
C LYS A 4 -21.72 1.16 -3.07
N PRO A 5 -21.95 0.12 -2.24
CA PRO A 5 -20.98 -0.26 -1.23
C PRO A 5 -19.67 -0.45 -1.98
N ILE A 6 -18.67 0.39 -1.71
CA ILE A 6 -17.37 0.23 -2.36
C ILE A 6 -16.93 -1.17 -1.97
N ASP A 7 -17.00 -2.09 -2.93
CA ASP A 7 -16.74 -3.50 -2.74
C ASP A 7 -15.44 -3.63 -1.96
N ALA A 8 -15.43 -4.45 -0.90
CA ALA A 8 -14.23 -4.61 -0.06
C ALA A 8 -12.98 -4.88 -0.93
N ARG A 9 -13.18 -5.61 -2.02
CA ARG A 9 -12.18 -5.86 -3.06
C ARG A 9 -11.66 -4.61 -3.76
N ALA A 10 -12.52 -3.65 -4.11
CA ALA A 10 -12.09 -2.38 -4.71
C ALA A 10 -11.30 -1.52 -3.71
N LYS A 11 -11.68 -1.52 -2.42
CA LYS A 11 -10.89 -0.85 -1.37
C LYS A 11 -9.52 -1.48 -1.22
N GLU A 12 -9.48 -2.80 -1.27
CA GLU A 12 -8.25 -3.59 -1.15
C GLU A 12 -7.29 -3.33 -2.33
N GLU A 13 -7.81 -3.37 -3.56
CA GLU A 13 -7.04 -3.04 -4.77
C GLU A 13 -6.53 -1.60 -4.75
N ALA A 14 -7.36 -0.65 -4.30
CA ALA A 14 -6.94 0.74 -4.12
C ALA A 14 -5.80 0.86 -3.09
N LEU A 15 -5.88 0.12 -1.98
CA LEU A 15 -4.82 0.13 -0.96
C LEU A 15 -3.52 -0.45 -1.50
N LYS A 16 -3.59 -1.59 -2.21
CA LYS A 16 -2.44 -2.23 -2.86
C LYS A 16 -1.76 -1.29 -3.85
N ALA A 17 -2.55 -0.61 -4.69
CA ALA A 17 -2.04 0.39 -5.63
C ALA A 17 -1.33 1.53 -4.89
N LEU A 18 -1.91 2.03 -3.81
CA LEU A 18 -1.35 3.11 -3.00
C LEU A 18 -0.02 2.72 -2.33
N ILE A 19 0.07 1.48 -1.83
CA ILE A 19 1.30 0.91 -1.27
C ILE A 19 2.38 0.87 -2.35
N ARG A 20 2.06 0.34 -3.54
CA ARG A 20 3.01 0.22 -4.65
C ARG A 20 3.52 1.57 -5.12
N GLU A 21 2.62 2.52 -5.36
CA GLU A 21 2.94 3.89 -5.74
C GLU A 21 3.85 4.56 -4.71
N THR A 22 3.59 4.35 -3.42
CA THR A 22 4.40 4.90 -2.33
C THR A 22 5.81 4.29 -2.31
N VAL A 23 5.94 2.98 -2.55
CA VAL A 23 7.23 2.27 -2.61
C VAL A 23 8.05 2.69 -3.84
N GLU A 24 7.39 2.92 -4.97
CA GLU A 24 8.00 3.42 -6.22
C GLU A 24 8.43 4.90 -6.08
N SER A 25 7.55 5.74 -5.52
CA SER A 25 7.84 7.15 -5.22
C SER A 25 8.88 7.32 -4.11
N ALA A 26 9.10 6.30 -3.29
CA ALA A 26 10.17 6.29 -2.28
C ALA A 26 11.58 6.06 -2.91
N GLY A 27 11.76 6.42 -4.18
CA GLY A 27 13.01 6.43 -4.95
C GLY A 27 14.25 6.84 -4.17
N GLY A 28 14.14 7.88 -3.34
CA GLY A 28 15.24 8.45 -2.56
C GLY A 28 15.20 8.18 -1.05
N ILE A 29 14.40 7.22 -0.58
CA ILE A 29 14.23 6.92 0.85
C ILE A 29 14.93 5.60 1.17
N ALA A 30 15.57 5.53 2.34
CA ALA A 30 16.16 4.28 2.80
C ALA A 30 15.09 3.18 2.89
N PRO A 31 15.42 1.94 2.48
CA PRO A 31 14.45 0.85 2.46
C PRO A 31 13.89 0.49 3.85
N GLY A 32 14.58 0.84 4.93
CA GLY A 32 14.08 0.69 6.29
C GLY A 32 12.94 1.65 6.67
N ASP A 33 12.88 2.83 6.02
CA ASP A 33 11.90 3.88 6.31
C ASP A 33 10.64 3.79 5.44
N ILE A 34 10.72 3.09 4.30
CA ILE A 34 9.60 2.89 3.37
C ILE A 34 8.37 2.27 4.09
N PRO A 35 8.50 1.21 4.90
CA PRO A 35 7.34 0.63 5.60
C PRO A 35 6.67 1.62 6.54
N HIS A 36 7.45 2.45 7.23
CA HIS A 36 6.92 3.46 8.13
C HIS A 36 6.11 4.50 7.36
N LYS A 37 6.64 4.97 6.22
CA LYS A 37 6.00 5.96 5.37
C LYS A 37 4.71 5.45 4.72
N VAL A 38 4.69 4.19 4.28
CA VAL A 38 3.48 3.54 3.77
C VAL A 38 2.43 3.44 4.86
N LYS A 39 2.80 2.97 6.06
CA LYS A 39 1.89 2.85 7.21
C LYS A 39 1.28 4.20 7.60
N GLU A 40 2.07 5.28 7.59
CA GLU A 40 1.56 6.62 7.83
C GLU A 40 0.60 7.08 6.73
N ARG A 41 0.87 6.75 5.46
CA ARG A 41 0.03 7.17 4.34
C ARG A 41 -1.31 6.42 4.27
N ILE A 42 -1.36 5.17 4.71
CA ILE A 42 -2.61 4.40 4.83
C ILE A 42 -3.27 4.55 6.20
N LYS A 43 -2.67 5.32 7.12
CA LYS A 43 -3.22 5.55 8.46
C LYS A 43 -4.58 6.25 8.31
N GLY A 44 -5.66 5.54 8.68
CA GLY A 44 -7.04 6.01 8.49
C GLY A 44 -7.77 5.39 7.30
N HIS A 45 -7.09 4.62 6.44
CA HIS A 45 -7.75 3.70 5.52
C HIS A 45 -8.14 2.42 6.27
N ALA A 46 -9.34 1.92 6.02
CA ALA A 46 -9.75 0.61 6.50
C ALA A 46 -8.95 -0.47 5.76
N THR A 47 -7.88 -0.96 6.38
CA THR A 47 -7.03 -2.02 5.82
C THR A 47 -7.67 -3.39 5.95
N GLY A 48 -8.74 -3.54 6.74
CA GLY A 48 -9.48 -4.80 6.89
C GLY A 48 -8.55 -5.96 7.27
N ASP A 49 -8.65 -7.05 6.51
CA ASP A 49 -7.81 -8.26 6.64
C ASP A 49 -6.49 -8.19 5.85
N LEU A 50 -6.19 -7.03 5.24
CA LEU A 50 -5.02 -6.91 4.40
C LEU A 50 -3.75 -6.85 5.25
N ASP A 51 -2.86 -7.81 5.01
CA ASP A 51 -1.51 -7.79 5.58
C ASP A 51 -0.62 -6.78 4.85
N VAL A 52 -0.72 -5.53 5.29
CA VAL A 52 0.02 -4.40 4.73
C VAL A 52 1.53 -4.66 4.78
N ASP A 53 2.04 -5.25 5.87
CA ASP A 53 3.48 -5.46 6.06
C ASP A 53 4.03 -6.46 5.03
N ALA A 54 3.29 -7.55 4.81
CA ALA A 54 3.61 -8.52 3.75
C ALA A 54 3.59 -7.84 2.36
N TYR A 55 2.56 -7.03 2.08
CA TYR A 55 2.41 -6.35 0.78
C TYR A 55 3.52 -5.33 0.52
N ILE A 56 3.92 -4.56 1.54
CA ILE A 56 5.05 -3.64 1.46
C ILE A 56 6.32 -4.42 1.12
N ARG A 57 6.61 -5.52 1.82
CA ARG A 57 7.81 -6.33 1.56
C ARG A 57 7.81 -6.89 0.14
N GLU A 58 6.66 -7.34 -0.35
CA GLU A 58 6.52 -7.83 -1.73
C GLU A 58 6.77 -6.71 -2.75
N ALA A 59 6.14 -5.55 -2.57
CA ALA A 59 6.34 -4.39 -3.44
C ALA A 59 7.81 -3.93 -3.46
N MET A 60 8.48 -3.92 -2.30
CA MET A 60 9.90 -3.60 -2.20
C MET A 60 10.80 -4.64 -2.89
N LYS A 61 10.47 -5.94 -2.76
CA LYS A 61 11.16 -7.02 -3.50
C LYS A 61 10.96 -6.90 -5.01
N SER A 62 9.75 -6.56 -5.44
CA SER A 62 9.42 -6.34 -6.86
C SER A 62 10.22 -5.18 -7.43
N ARG A 63 10.30 -4.05 -6.71
CA ARG A 63 11.14 -2.90 -7.09
C ARG A 63 12.62 -3.25 -7.23
N LYS A 64 13.17 -4.10 -6.34
CA LYS A 64 14.59 -4.52 -6.41
C LYS A 64 14.91 -5.44 -7.61
N ARG A 65 13.88 -6.02 -8.24
CA ARG A 65 14.00 -6.97 -9.35
C ARG A 65 13.80 -6.35 -10.73
N SER A 66 13.34 -5.10 -10.82
CA SER A 66 13.28 -4.31 -12.07
C SER A 66 14.52 -3.44 -12.20
#